data_AF-A0A8S0PRQ8-F1
#
_entry.id   AF-A0A8S0PRQ8-F1
#
_cell.length_a   1.000
_cell.length_b   1.000
_cell.length_c   1.000
_cell.angle_alpha   90.00
_cell.angle_beta   90.00
_cell.angle_gamma   90.00
#
_symmetry.space_group_name_H-M   'P 1'
#
loop_
_entity.id
_entity.type
_entity.pdbx_description
1 polymer ?
#
loop_
_entity_poly.entity_id
_entity_poly.type
_entity_poly.pdbx_seq_one_letter_code
_entity_poly.pdbx_strand_id
1 'polypeptide(L)'
;MVDLFGHAGLLDEVVKLMESIEIELNAIIWRTLPSACKMHANVKLGRTANEQLLKLRQDESGDYMLLSNMYAPNGEWRGAENVRKLMDDSRMRKSLRLA
;
A
#
# COMPACT_ATOMS: atom_id res chain seq x y z
N MET A 1 -2.80 -9.66 -13.55
CA MET A 1 -3.58 -10.71 -12.85
C MET A 1 -4.09 -10.19 -11.51
N VAL A 2 -3.20 -9.78 -10.59
CA VAL A 2 -3.60 -9.15 -9.31
C VAL A 2 -4.53 -7.95 -9.54
N ASP A 3 -4.16 -7.03 -10.43
CA ASP A 3 -4.97 -5.86 -10.77
C ASP A 3 -6.37 -6.21 -11.32
N LEU A 4 -6.43 -7.16 -12.27
CA LEU A 4 -7.68 -7.63 -12.88
C LEU A 4 -8.61 -8.29 -11.86
N PHE A 5 -8.09 -9.21 -11.06
CA PHE A 5 -8.88 -9.92 -10.05
C PHE A 5 -9.29 -8.99 -8.90
N GLY A 6 -8.41 -8.06 -8.53
CA GLY A 6 -8.70 -7.03 -7.55
C GLY A 6 -9.88 -6.16 -7.95
N HIS A 7 -9.89 -5.63 -9.18
CA HIS A 7 -11.00 -4.81 -9.66
C HIS A 7 -12.29 -5.63 -9.84
N ALA A 8 -12.20 -6.93 -10.16
CA ALA A 8 -13.32 -7.84 -10.23
C ALA A 8 -13.89 -8.25 -8.84
N GLY A 9 -13.28 -7.83 -7.74
CA GLY A 9 -13.73 -8.18 -6.38
C GLY A 9 -13.28 -9.57 -5.91
N LEU A 10 -12.44 -10.25 -6.69
CA LEU A 10 -11.91 -11.59 -6.39
C LEU A 10 -10.70 -11.50 -5.46
N LEU A 11 -10.87 -10.81 -4.32
CA LEU A 11 -9.76 -10.51 -3.40
C LEU A 11 -9.18 -11.76 -2.73
N ASP A 12 -9.99 -12.79 -2.48
CA ASP A 12 -9.48 -14.05 -1.94
C ASP A 12 -8.59 -14.80 -2.93
N GLU A 13 -8.91 -14.73 -4.23
CA GLU A 13 -8.07 -15.31 -5.29
C GLU A 13 -6.78 -14.51 -5.47
N VAL A 14 -6.84 -13.18 -5.27
CA VAL A 14 -5.64 -12.34 -5.20
C VAL A 14 -4.74 -12.77 -4.05
N VAL A 15 -5.28 -13.01 -2.85
CA VAL A 15 -4.50 -13.46 -1.69
C VAL A 15 -3.88 -14.82 -1.95
N LYS A 16 -4.66 -15.81 -2.41
CA LYS A 16 -4.14 -17.15 -2.75
C LYS A 16 -3.03 -17.08 -3.81
N LEU A 17 -3.21 -16.26 -4.84
CA LEU A 17 -2.19 -16.07 -5.88
C LEU A 17 -0.91 -15.51 -5.28
N MET A 18 -1.01 -14.52 -4.40
CA MET A 18 0.14 -13.91 -3.73
C MET A 18 0.84 -14.88 -2.78
N GLU A 19 0.09 -15.73 -2.06
CA GLU A 19 0.64 -16.78 -1.18
C GLU A 19 1.32 -17.91 -1.96
N SER A 20 0.90 -18.17 -3.21
CA SER A 20 1.51 -19.19 -4.06
C SER A 20 2.89 -18.82 -4.61
N ILE A 21 3.30 -17.56 -4.47
CA ILE A 21 4.58 -17.06 -4.98
C ILE A 21 5.65 -17.26 -3.90
N GLU A 22 6.61 -18.16 -4.14
CA GLU A 22 7.71 -18.48 -3.22
C GLU A 22 8.81 -17.41 -3.13
N ILE A 23 8.73 -16.38 -3.99
CA ILE A 23 9.66 -15.25 -4.02
C ILE A 23 9.01 -14.00 -3.44
N GLU A 24 9.85 -13.05 -3.00
CA GLU A 24 9.35 -11.80 -2.44
C GLU A 24 8.57 -10.98 -3.49
N LEU A 25 7.34 -10.61 -3.14
CA LEU A 25 6.47 -9.82 -4.00
C LEU A 25 7.00 -8.39 -4.10
N ASN A 26 7.15 -7.91 -5.33
CA ASN A 26 7.64 -6.56 -5.59
C ASN A 26 6.59 -5.47 -5.28
N ALA A 27 7.03 -4.22 -5.18
CA ALA A 27 6.16 -3.11 -4.83
C ALA A 27 5.04 -2.86 -5.85
N ILE A 28 5.23 -3.21 -7.12
CA ILE A 28 4.20 -3.05 -8.15
C ILE A 28 2.97 -3.87 -7.80
N ILE A 29 3.15 -5.11 -7.35
CA ILE A 29 2.05 -5.98 -6.93
C ILE A 29 1.31 -5.35 -5.75
N TRP A 30 2.03 -4.90 -4.72
CA TRP A 30 1.41 -4.28 -3.55
C TRP A 30 0.72 -2.94 -3.86
N ARG A 31 1.21 -2.14 -4.81
CA ARG A 31 0.58 -0.87 -5.23
C ARG A 31 -0.78 -1.04 -5.91
N THR A 32 -1.05 -2.21 -6.50
CA THR A 32 -2.33 -2.47 -7.18
C THR A 32 -3.48 -2.81 -6.23
N LEU A 33 -3.18 -3.19 -4.99
CA LEU A 33 -4.20 -3.66 -4.04
C LEU A 33 -5.03 -2.55 -3.39
N PRO A 34 -4.46 -1.40 -2.96
CA PRO A 34 -5.22 -0.36 -2.28
C PRO A 34 -6.45 0.14 -3.03
N SER A 35 -6.38 0.31 -4.36
CA SER A 35 -7.52 0.76 -5.17
C SER A 35 -8.66 -0.26 -5.17
N ALA A 36 -8.33 -1.54 -5.41
CA ALA A 36 -9.27 -2.65 -5.35
C ALA A 36 -9.86 -2.85 -3.93
N CYS A 37 -9.01 -2.77 -2.90
CA CYS A 37 -9.42 -2.90 -1.51
C CYS A 37 -10.38 -1.78 -1.08
N LYS A 38 -10.13 -0.54 -1.55
CA LYS A 38 -11.04 0.59 -1.32
C LYS A 38 -12.39 0.36 -2.02
N MET A 39 -12.38 -0.11 -3.26
CA MET A 39 -13.60 -0.38 -4.04
C MET A 39 -14.49 -1.42 -3.37
N HIS A 40 -13.88 -2.48 -2.83
CA HIS A 40 -14.58 -3.63 -2.24
C HIS A 40 -14.59 -3.63 -0.70
N ALA A 41 -14.28 -2.49 -0.08
CA ALA A 41 -14.25 -2.28 1.37
C ALA A 41 -13.38 -3.29 2.18
N ASN A 42 -12.37 -3.90 1.56
CA ASN A 42 -11.46 -4.83 2.23
C ASN A 42 -10.27 -4.09 2.88
N VAL A 43 -10.55 -3.46 4.02
CA VAL A 43 -9.57 -2.64 4.76
C VAL A 43 -8.37 -3.47 5.24
N LYS A 44 -8.59 -4.74 5.59
CA LYS A 44 -7.53 -5.63 6.10
C LYS A 44 -6.46 -5.86 5.05
N LEU A 45 -6.85 -6.25 3.83
CA LEU A 45 -5.91 -6.47 2.73
C LEU A 45 -5.23 -5.17 2.32
N GLY A 46 -5.97 -4.06 2.30
CA GLY A 46 -5.42 -2.73 2.05
C GLY A 46 -4.32 -2.34 3.05
N ARG A 47 -4.51 -2.67 4.34
CA ARG A 47 -3.48 -2.45 5.38
C ARG A 47 -2.25 -3.32 5.15
N THR A 48 -2.44 -4.61 4.86
CA THR A 48 -1.30 -5.50 4.60
C THR A 48 -0.48 -4.99 3.40
N ALA A 49 -1.13 -4.58 2.32
CA ALA A 49 -0.44 -4.02 1.16
C ALA A 49 0.38 -2.78 1.51
N ASN A 50 -0.21 -1.91 2.32
CA ASN A 50 0.42 -0.72 2.83
C ASN A 50 1.65 -1.01 3.71
N GLU A 51 1.55 -1.95 4.66
CA GLU A 51 2.69 -2.36 5.49
C GLU A 51 3.84 -2.93 4.67
N GLN A 52 3.54 -3.66 3.59
CA GLN A 52 4.55 -4.24 2.71
C GLN A 52 5.25 -3.19 1.86
N LEU A 53 4.52 -2.20 1.32
CA LEU A 53 5.12 -1.06 0.61
C LEU A 53 6.11 -0.28 1.50
N LEU A 54 5.76 -0.10 2.77
CA LEU A 54 6.65 0.54 3.73
C LEU A 54 7.91 -0.29 4.02
N LYS A 55 7.79 -1.61 4.15
CA LYS A 55 8.94 -2.51 4.34
C LYS A 55 9.88 -2.52 3.15
N LEU A 56 9.33 -2.47 1.93
CA LEU A 56 10.10 -2.42 0.69
C LEU A 56 10.83 -1.08 0.50
N ARG A 57 10.59 -0.08 1.38
CA ARG A 57 11.21 1.25 1.36
C ARG A 57 11.18 1.92 -0.03
N GLN A 58 10.18 1.60 -0.84
CA GLN A 58 10.01 2.25 -2.13
C GLN A 58 9.41 3.63 -1.90
N ASP A 59 10.31 4.59 -1.78
CA ASP A 59 10.02 5.94 -1.29
C ASP A 59 9.45 6.84 -2.40
N GLU A 60 8.24 6.51 -2.87
CA GLU A 60 7.51 7.30 -3.85
C GLU A 60 6.39 8.10 -3.18
N SER A 61 6.35 9.40 -3.43
CA SER A 61 5.35 10.33 -2.85
C SER A 61 3.90 9.93 -3.14
N GLY A 62 3.66 9.18 -4.22
CA GLY A 62 2.34 8.66 -4.59
C GLY A 62 1.81 7.58 -3.65
N ASP A 63 2.68 6.74 -3.09
CA ASP A 63 2.28 5.63 -2.22
C ASP A 63 1.71 6.15 -0.90
N TYR A 64 2.38 7.15 -0.31
CA TYR A 64 1.93 7.76 0.94
C TYR A 64 0.59 8.51 0.80
N MET A 65 0.31 9.08 -0.36
CA MET A 65 -0.98 9.74 -0.62
C MET A 65 -2.12 8.70 -0.71
N LEU A 66 -1.87 7.57 -1.37
CA LEU A 66 -2.82 6.46 -1.47
C LEU A 66 -3.10 5.84 -0.08
N LEU A 67 -2.05 5.67 0.71
CA LEU A 67 -2.06 5.24 2.11
C LEU A 67 -2.95 6.14 2.98
N SER A 68 -2.71 7.46 2.96
CA SER A 68 -3.47 8.44 3.74
C SER A 68 -4.96 8.41 3.41
N ASN A 69 -5.28 8.29 2.12
CA ASN A 69 -6.65 8.23 1.61
C ASN A 69 -7.40 6.94 2.01
N MET A 70 -6.72 5.85 2.36
CA MET A 70 -7.37 4.65 2.90
C MET A 70 -7.65 4.75 4.40
N TYR A 71 -6.78 5.41 5.17
CA TYR A 71 -6.96 5.53 6.62
C TYR A 71 -7.98 6.61 7.04
N ALA A 72 -8.01 7.75 6.32
CA ALA A 72 -8.85 8.90 6.65
C ALA A 72 -10.36 8.60 6.77
N PRO A 73 -11.02 7.89 5.83
CA PRO A 73 -12.46 7.61 5.95
C PRO A 73 -12.80 6.55 7.01
N ASN A 74 -11.83 5.77 7.48
CA ASN A 74 -12.05 4.67 8.43
C ASN A 74 -11.80 5.06 9.90
N GLY A 75 -11.56 6.35 10.18
CA GLY A 75 -11.29 6.84 11.55
C GLY A 75 -9.96 6.34 12.13
N GLU A 76 -9.06 5.82 11.30
CA GLU A 76 -7.78 5.27 11.73
C GLU A 76 -6.68 6.32 11.76
N TRP A 77 -6.86 7.31 12.63
CA TRP A 77 -5.97 8.47 12.77
C TRP A 77 -4.51 8.10 13.03
N ARG A 78 -4.25 6.99 13.75
CA ARG A 78 -2.89 6.46 13.98
C ARG A 78 -2.22 5.97 12.70
N GLY A 79 -2.98 5.36 11.78
CA GLY A 79 -2.48 4.94 10.48
C GLY A 79 -2.11 6.14 9.62
N ALA A 80 -2.99 7.14 9.55
CA ALA A 80 -2.76 8.39 8.83
C ALA A 80 -1.56 9.18 9.40
N GLU A 81 -1.42 9.24 10.73
CA GLU A 81 -0.29 9.92 11.39
C GLU A 81 1.05 9.24 11.10
N ASN A 82 1.10 7.90 11.13
CA ASN A 82 2.31 7.15 10.80
C ASN A 82 2.73 7.37 9.35
N VAL A 83 1.77 7.36 8.43
CA VAL A 83 2.01 7.66 7.00
C VAL A 83 2.58 9.07 6.83
N ARG A 84 2.05 10.05 7.57
CA ARG A 84 2.54 11.43 7.51
C ARG A 84 3.98 11.56 8.03
N LYS A 85 4.31 10.89 9.15
CA LYS A 85 5.69 10.85 9.69
C LYS A 85 6.66 10.23 8.68
N LEU A 86 6.24 9.17 8.00
CA LEU A 86 7.05 8.52 6.98
C LEU A 86 7.26 9.40 5.74
N MET A 87 6.26 10.21 5.33
CA MET A 87 6.42 11.21 4.26
C MET A 87 7.45 12.27 4.62
N ASP A 88 7.44 12.76 5.85
CA ASP A 88 8.39 13.78 6.30
C ASP A 88 9.82 13.21 6.30
N ASP A 89 10.02 12.01 6.84
CA ASP A 89 11.30 11.30 6.80
C ASP A 89 11.79 11.00 5.38
N SER A 90 10.88 10.60 4.49
CA SER A 90 11.13 10.37 3.07
C SER A 90 11.63 11.62 2.36
N ARG A 91 10.92 12.74 2.57
CA ARG A 91 11.26 14.02 1.98
C ARG A 91 12.64 14.50 2.43
N MET A 92 12.96 14.30 3.71
CA MET A 92 14.29 14.60 4.27
C MET A 92 15.40 13.73 3.68
N ARG A 93 15.17 12.42 3.48
CA ARG A 93 16.13 11.54 2.80
C ARG A 93 16.34 11.93 1.34
N LYS A 94 15.28 12.36 0.65
CA LYS A 94 15.33 12.78 -0.75
C LYS A 94 16.06 14.11 -0.92
N SER A 95 15.89 15.07 0.00
CA SER A 95 16.67 16.31 0.00
C SER A 95 18.16 16.07 0.28
N LEU A 96 18.51 15.12 1.16
CA LEU A 96 19.90 14.74 1.43
C LEU A 96 20.58 14.00 0.26
N ARG A 97 19.82 13.36 -0.64
CA ARG A 97 20.36 12.72 -1.84
C ARG A 97 20.62 13.69 -3.00
N LEU A 98 20.07 14.90 -2.92
CA LEU A 98 20.15 15.92 -3.97
C LEU A 98 21.08 17.09 -3.59
N ALA A 99 21.71 17.02 -2.41
CA ALA A 99 22.71 17.97 -1.91
C ALA A 99 24.09 17.31 -1.91
#